data_AF-A0A8H5C298-F1
#
_entry.id   AF-A0A8H5C298-F1
#
_cell.length_a   1.000
_cell.length_b   1.000
_cell.length_c   1.000
_cell.angle_alpha   90.00
_cell.angle_beta   90.00
_cell.angle_gamma   90.00
#
_symmetry.space_group_name_H-M   'P 1'
#
loop_
_entity.id
_entity.type
_entity.pdbx_description
1 polymer ?
#
loop_
_entity_poly.entity_id
_entity_poly.type
_entity_poly.pdbx_seq_one_letter_code
_entity_poly.pdbx_strand_id
1 'polypeptide(L)'
;MIGGLRWITYLNPSRWGFEILMANEFHTLNATCSNLVPSGPGYSDNPNVSLANQACATVGKVPGQSTVDGNAYIALSYQYKYANAWRNLGIVFAYGVFFLLLLLLFTEVNTWIATQREVTYFARTSSGVSPLLTNEKTNDEEAGTQPRKIFTWHHLTYDVPIAGGATRRLLDDVSGYIAPGKLTALMGASGAGKTTLLNTLAQRVSVGVVSGDVFVDGKALPMDFQAQTGYCQQLDVHLPTCTVREALSFSAKLRQPKHVPAEEKEAYGLMLTHSYLLSINRVGTVLHMCGLENYEHAIVGSLVLEYSKRTTIAVELAAKPELLLFLDEPTTGLDSQSAWAIVTFLKELAQEGQAVLCTIHKPSAELFSMFDRILLIRLRLS
;
A
#
# COMPACT_ATOMS: atom_id res chain seq x y z
N MET A 1 -22.08 -42.48 13.63
CA MET A 1 -20.80 -41.90 14.08
C MET A 1 -20.32 -42.66 15.30
N ILE A 2 -19.03 -43.05 15.33
CA ILE A 2 -18.39 -43.65 16.50
C ILE A 2 -18.51 -42.65 17.67
N GLY A 3 -19.08 -43.08 18.80
CA GLY A 3 -19.47 -42.18 19.90
C GLY A 3 -18.34 -41.27 20.41
N GLY A 4 -17.09 -41.72 20.29
CA GLY A 4 -15.90 -40.98 20.72
C GLY A 4 -15.55 -39.72 19.92
N LEU A 5 -16.04 -39.56 18.68
CA LEU A 5 -15.75 -38.38 17.83
C LEU A 5 -16.89 -37.36 17.79
N ARG A 6 -17.96 -37.57 18.57
CA ARG A 6 -19.13 -36.68 18.57
C ARG A 6 -18.80 -35.25 18.99
N TRP A 7 -17.75 -35.06 19.80
CA TRP A 7 -17.35 -33.76 20.32
C TRP A 7 -16.84 -32.80 19.23
N ILE A 8 -16.23 -33.32 18.15
CA ILE A 8 -15.73 -32.51 17.03
C ILE A 8 -16.88 -31.74 16.36
N THR A 9 -18.09 -32.30 16.38
CA THR A 9 -19.26 -31.62 15.81
C THR A 9 -19.63 -30.34 16.56
N TYR A 10 -19.22 -30.17 17.83
CA TYR A 10 -19.46 -28.94 18.59
C TYR A 10 -18.50 -27.79 18.22
N LEU A 11 -17.35 -28.10 17.60
CA LEU A 11 -16.42 -27.10 17.06
C LEU A 11 -16.93 -26.43 15.79
N ASN A 12 -17.92 -27.03 15.11
CA ASN A 12 -18.46 -26.48 13.88
C ASN A 12 -19.64 -25.52 14.18
N PRO A 13 -19.53 -24.21 13.90
CA PRO A 13 -20.62 -23.26 14.13
C PRO A 13 -21.87 -23.58 13.30
N SER A 14 -21.73 -24.28 12.16
CA SER A 14 -22.87 -24.65 11.30
C SER A 14 -23.84 -25.61 12.00
N ARG A 15 -23.35 -26.45 12.91
CA ARG A 15 -24.19 -27.36 13.72
C ARG A 15 -25.22 -26.56 14.53
N TRP A 16 -24.75 -25.53 15.22
CA TRP A 16 -25.57 -24.68 16.07
C TRP A 16 -26.53 -23.83 15.24
N GLY A 17 -26.06 -23.29 14.11
CA GLY A 17 -26.90 -22.57 13.15
C GLY A 17 -28.02 -23.42 12.57
N PHE A 18 -27.72 -24.67 12.19
CA PHE A 18 -28.71 -25.59 11.62
C PHE A 18 -29.80 -25.99 12.63
N GLU A 19 -29.44 -26.24 13.91
CA GLU A 19 -30.42 -26.50 14.97
C GLU A 19 -31.36 -25.30 15.16
N ILE A 20 -30.85 -24.06 15.12
CA ILE A 20 -31.67 -22.85 15.24
C ILE A 20 -32.65 -22.75 14.07
N LEU A 21 -32.18 -22.89 12.83
CA LEU A 21 -33.03 -22.76 11.63
C LEU A 21 -34.14 -23.81 11.63
N MET A 22 -33.79 -25.07 11.90
CA MET A 22 -34.76 -26.17 11.99
C MET A 22 -35.75 -25.96 13.15
N ALA A 23 -35.26 -25.57 14.33
CA ALA A 23 -36.15 -25.37 15.47
C ALA A 23 -37.08 -24.17 15.28
N ASN A 24 -36.63 -23.10 14.61
CA ASN A 24 -37.44 -21.92 14.34
C ASN A 24 -38.51 -22.19 13.28
N GLU A 25 -38.16 -22.87 12.18
CA GLU A 25 -39.10 -23.16 11.09
C GLU A 25 -40.23 -24.10 11.53
N PHE A 26 -39.90 -25.15 12.29
CA PHE A 26 -40.87 -26.14 12.73
C PHE A 26 -41.63 -25.72 14.01
N HIS A 27 -41.30 -24.59 14.63
CA HIS A 27 -41.93 -24.17 15.90
C HIS A 27 -43.41 -23.85 15.75
N THR A 28 -43.79 -23.21 14.65
CA THR A 28 -45.16 -22.80 14.34
C THR A 28 -45.83 -23.70 13.30
N LEU A 29 -45.16 -24.78 12.88
CA LEU A 29 -45.66 -25.68 11.86
C LEU A 29 -46.55 -26.76 12.48
N ASN A 30 -47.83 -26.78 12.09
CA ASN A 30 -48.75 -27.89 12.36
C ASN A 30 -49.08 -28.58 11.04
N ALA A 31 -48.40 -29.70 10.77
CA ALA A 31 -48.55 -30.42 9.51
C ALA A 31 -49.80 -31.31 9.54
N THR A 32 -50.69 -31.16 8.56
CA THR A 32 -51.84 -32.07 8.37
C THR A 32 -51.37 -33.37 7.72
N CYS A 33 -51.90 -34.48 8.21
CA CYS A 33 -51.48 -35.80 7.75
C CYS A 33 -52.25 -36.21 6.49
N SER A 34 -51.52 -36.59 5.45
CA SER A 34 -52.12 -37.11 4.22
C SER A 34 -52.68 -38.53 4.39
N ASN A 35 -52.06 -39.34 5.25
CA ASN A 35 -52.46 -40.71 5.53
C ASN A 35 -52.56 -40.96 7.04
N LEU A 36 -53.73 -41.42 7.49
CA LEU A 36 -53.99 -41.87 8.86
C LEU A 36 -53.90 -43.40 8.93
N VAL A 37 -53.30 -43.93 9.98
CA VAL A 37 -53.08 -45.35 10.22
C VAL A 37 -53.86 -45.77 11.48
N PRO A 38 -54.64 -46.87 11.46
CA PRO A 38 -54.84 -47.79 10.34
C PRO A 38 -55.75 -47.22 9.23
N SER A 39 -55.37 -47.46 7.97
CA SER A 39 -56.12 -47.10 6.76
C SER A 39 -56.66 -48.35 6.07
N GLY A 40 -57.92 -48.35 5.63
CA GLY A 40 -58.50 -49.44 4.83
C GLY A 40 -60.04 -49.46 4.84
N PRO A 41 -60.67 -50.32 4.00
CA PRO A 41 -62.12 -50.44 3.92
C PRO A 41 -62.70 -50.85 5.29
N GLY A 42 -63.53 -49.98 5.87
CA GLY A 42 -64.10 -50.14 7.22
C GLY A 42 -63.54 -49.18 8.29
N TYR A 43 -62.42 -48.49 8.02
CA TYR A 43 -61.84 -47.46 8.90
C TYR A 43 -61.99 -46.03 8.38
N SER A 44 -62.05 -45.82 7.06
CA SER A 44 -62.26 -44.49 6.44
C SER A 44 -63.74 -44.14 6.24
N ASP A 45 -64.59 -45.15 6.04
CA ASP A 45 -65.96 -44.97 5.54
C ASP A 45 -67.04 -45.32 6.59
N ASN A 46 -66.63 -45.71 7.80
CA ASN A 46 -67.52 -46.13 8.88
C ASN A 46 -67.75 -44.98 9.87
N PRO A 47 -68.97 -44.43 10.00
CA PRO A 47 -69.27 -43.32 10.91
C PRO A 47 -69.10 -43.66 12.40
N ASN A 48 -68.93 -44.93 12.76
CA ASN A 48 -68.68 -45.37 14.14
C ASN A 48 -67.19 -45.40 14.54
N VAL A 49 -66.26 -45.11 13.62
CA VAL A 49 -64.83 -45.05 13.93
C VAL A 49 -64.44 -43.58 14.16
N SER A 50 -64.31 -43.20 15.43
CA SER A 50 -63.87 -41.85 15.79
C SER A 50 -62.37 -41.66 15.52
N LEU A 51 -61.97 -40.41 15.26
CA LEU A 51 -60.57 -39.99 15.08
C LEU A 51 -59.66 -40.50 16.21
N ALA A 52 -60.19 -40.74 17.42
CA ALA A 52 -59.48 -41.25 18.60
C ALA A 52 -58.69 -42.55 18.35
N ASN A 53 -59.15 -43.39 17.41
CA ASN A 53 -58.52 -44.68 17.10
C ASN A 53 -57.58 -44.63 15.87
N GLN A 54 -57.32 -43.44 15.33
CA GLN A 54 -56.43 -43.21 14.20
C GLN A 54 -55.28 -42.27 14.59
N ALA A 55 -54.11 -42.46 13.97
CA ALA A 55 -52.95 -41.60 14.15
C ALA A 55 -52.17 -41.45 12.84
N CYS A 56 -51.39 -40.39 12.70
CA CYS A 56 -50.55 -40.20 11.52
C CYS A 56 -49.47 -41.29 11.35
N ALA A 57 -48.88 -41.42 10.16
CA ALA A 57 -47.73 -42.31 9.96
C ALA A 57 -46.38 -41.68 10.36
N THR A 58 -46.33 -40.37 10.57
CA THR A 58 -45.11 -39.58 10.80
C THR A 58 -44.66 -39.60 12.27
N VAL A 59 -43.35 -39.38 12.50
CA VAL A 59 -42.76 -39.21 13.84
C VAL A 59 -43.37 -37.99 14.53
N GLY A 60 -43.67 -38.06 15.83
CA GLY A 60 -44.36 -36.97 16.55
C GLY A 60 -45.89 -37.05 16.56
N LYS A 61 -46.47 -38.13 16.04
CA LYS A 61 -47.92 -38.38 16.07
C LYS A 61 -48.48 -38.54 17.48
N VAL A 62 -49.69 -38.02 17.67
CA VAL A 62 -50.53 -38.26 18.87
C VAL A 62 -51.80 -39.00 18.43
N PRO A 63 -52.20 -40.10 19.09
CA PRO A 63 -53.46 -40.78 18.79
C PRO A 63 -54.65 -39.83 18.92
N GLY A 64 -55.58 -39.85 17.96
CA GLY A 64 -56.73 -38.94 17.99
C GLY A 64 -56.56 -37.64 17.20
N GLN A 65 -55.37 -37.35 16.69
CA GLN A 65 -55.08 -36.10 15.97
C GLN A 65 -54.72 -36.36 14.51
N SER A 66 -55.30 -35.56 13.60
CA SER A 66 -54.96 -35.54 12.17
C SER A 66 -53.82 -34.58 11.83
N THR A 67 -53.25 -33.92 12.83
CA THR A 67 -52.11 -33.01 12.70
C THR A 67 -50.94 -33.49 13.54
N VAL A 68 -49.73 -33.18 13.09
CA VAL A 68 -48.48 -33.39 13.84
C VAL A 68 -47.88 -32.02 14.17
N ASP A 69 -47.64 -31.79 15.46
CA ASP A 69 -46.91 -30.63 15.96
C ASP A 69 -45.44 -30.71 15.51
N GLY A 70 -44.97 -29.68 14.81
CA GLY A 70 -43.60 -29.56 14.34
C GLY A 70 -42.57 -29.64 15.47
N ASN A 71 -42.90 -29.17 16.67
CA ASN A 71 -42.02 -29.28 17.85
C ASN A 71 -41.81 -30.75 18.27
N ALA A 72 -42.88 -31.55 18.25
CA ALA A 72 -42.81 -32.97 18.56
C ALA A 72 -42.01 -33.74 17.49
N TYR A 73 -42.19 -33.37 16.22
CA TYR A 73 -41.45 -33.94 15.09
C TYR A 73 -39.94 -33.73 15.21
N ILE A 74 -39.48 -32.49 15.43
CA ILE A 74 -38.05 -32.16 15.51
C ILE A 74 -37.38 -32.73 16.77
N ALA A 75 -38.11 -32.79 17.89
CA ALA A 75 -37.59 -33.30 19.15
C ALA A 75 -37.35 -34.82 19.08
N LEU A 76 -38.25 -35.57 18.44
CA LEU A 76 -38.12 -37.02 18.32
C LEU A 76 -37.23 -37.44 17.15
N SER A 77 -37.22 -36.70 16.03
CA SER A 77 -36.42 -37.05 14.85
C SER A 77 -34.95 -36.61 14.96
N TYR A 78 -34.71 -35.40 15.51
CA TYR A 78 -33.38 -34.77 15.51
C TYR A 78 -32.84 -34.44 16.91
N GLN A 79 -33.65 -34.64 17.97
CA GLN A 79 -33.32 -34.24 19.35
C GLN A 79 -33.11 -32.73 19.52
N TYR A 80 -33.75 -31.91 18.68
CA TYR A 80 -33.69 -30.45 18.75
C TYR A 80 -34.83 -29.88 19.58
N LYS A 81 -34.55 -28.81 20.31
CA LYS A 81 -35.53 -28.12 21.17
C LYS A 81 -35.52 -26.63 20.89
N TYR A 82 -36.70 -26.03 20.70
CA TYR A 82 -36.82 -24.58 20.50
C TYR A 82 -36.23 -23.75 21.66
N ALA A 83 -36.32 -24.26 22.89
CA ALA A 83 -35.70 -23.63 24.06
C ALA A 83 -34.17 -23.41 23.92
N ASN A 84 -33.49 -24.17 23.06
CA ASN A 84 -32.06 -24.02 22.81
C ASN A 84 -31.72 -22.89 21.83
N ALA A 85 -32.70 -22.32 21.12
CA ALA A 85 -32.45 -21.39 20.01
C ALA A 85 -31.60 -20.18 20.43
N TRP A 86 -31.97 -19.51 21.52
CA TRP A 86 -31.23 -18.36 22.05
C TRP A 86 -29.82 -18.71 22.54
N ARG A 87 -29.66 -19.86 23.20
CA ARG A 87 -28.35 -20.37 23.61
C ARG A 87 -27.45 -20.61 22.40
N ASN A 88 -27.98 -21.32 21.40
CA ASN A 88 -27.24 -21.68 20.20
C ASN A 88 -26.86 -20.43 19.38
N LEU A 89 -27.76 -19.44 19.32
CA LEU A 89 -27.47 -18.15 18.68
C LEU A 89 -26.31 -17.43 19.38
N GLY A 90 -26.33 -17.40 20.71
CA GLY A 90 -25.21 -16.88 21.51
C GLY A 90 -23.89 -17.60 21.25
N ILE A 91 -23.92 -18.93 21.09
CA ILE A 91 -22.73 -19.73 20.75
C ILE A 91 -22.17 -19.35 19.37
N VAL A 92 -23.03 -19.17 18.35
CA VAL A 92 -22.59 -18.75 17.01
C VAL A 92 -21.94 -17.36 17.05
N PHE A 93 -22.54 -16.40 17.75
CA PHE A 93 -21.93 -15.09 17.94
C PHE A 93 -20.61 -15.16 18.70
N ALA A 94 -20.53 -15.96 19.76
CA ALA A 94 -19.29 -16.17 20.51
C ALA A 94 -18.18 -16.76 19.63
N TYR A 95 -18.48 -17.72 18.75
CA TYR A 95 -17.53 -18.21 17.75
C TYR A 95 -17.08 -17.09 16.80
N GLY A 96 -18.00 -16.27 16.30
CA GLY A 96 -17.68 -15.13 15.43
C GLY A 96 -16.71 -14.14 16.09
N VAL A 97 -17.01 -13.73 17.32
CA VAL A 97 -16.14 -12.82 18.10
C VAL A 97 -14.79 -13.48 18.41
N PHE A 98 -14.78 -14.74 18.86
CA PHE A 98 -13.56 -15.46 19.20
C PHE A 98 -12.62 -15.60 17.99
N PHE A 99 -13.12 -16.04 16.83
CA PHE A 99 -12.29 -16.18 15.64
C PHE A 99 -11.86 -14.83 15.06
N LEU A 100 -12.66 -13.78 15.19
CA LEU A 100 -12.27 -12.42 14.81
C LEU A 100 -11.14 -11.90 15.72
N LEU A 101 -11.24 -12.10 17.04
CA LEU A 101 -10.19 -11.73 17.98
C LEU A 101 -8.91 -12.52 17.75
N LEU A 102 -9.01 -13.82 17.49
CA LEU A 102 -7.86 -14.63 17.11
C LEU A 102 -7.23 -14.14 15.81
N LEU A 103 -8.04 -13.82 14.79
CA LEU A 103 -7.54 -13.26 13.54
C LEU A 103 -6.76 -11.97 13.79
N LEU A 104 -7.33 -11.03 14.55
CA LEU A 104 -6.66 -9.78 14.91
C LEU A 104 -5.35 -10.01 15.67
N LEU A 105 -5.37 -10.88 16.68
CA LEU A 105 -4.19 -11.22 17.48
C LEU A 105 -3.11 -11.89 16.61
N PHE A 106 -3.48 -12.87 15.78
CA PHE A 106 -2.53 -13.51 14.88
C PHE A 106 -2.00 -12.54 13.82
N THR A 107 -2.82 -11.61 13.32
CA THR A 107 -2.32 -10.58 12.40
C THR A 107 -1.34 -9.62 13.07
N GLU A 108 -1.53 -9.27 14.35
CA GLU A 108 -0.58 -8.46 15.12
C GLU A 108 0.72 -9.22 15.44
N VAL A 109 0.60 -10.47 15.91
CA VAL A 109 1.75 -11.31 16.29
C VAL A 109 2.55 -11.77 15.07
N ASN A 110 1.89 -12.04 13.95
CA ASN A 110 2.51 -12.48 12.70
C ASN A 110 2.83 -11.30 11.75
N THR A 111 3.05 -10.10 12.29
CA THR A 111 3.68 -8.99 11.55
C THR A 111 5.20 -9.16 11.38
N TRP A 112 5.77 -10.29 11.83
CA TRP A 112 7.21 -10.61 11.76
C TRP A 112 7.76 -10.83 10.33
N ILE A 113 7.01 -10.46 9.30
CA ILE A 113 7.55 -10.26 7.95
C ILE A 113 7.27 -8.81 7.54
N ALA A 114 8.35 -8.04 7.61
CA ALA A 114 8.55 -6.69 7.09
C ALA A 114 7.87 -5.52 7.84
N THR A 115 8.71 -4.88 8.66
CA THR A 115 8.84 -3.41 8.83
C THR A 115 8.43 -2.87 10.20
N GLN A 116 9.42 -2.73 11.09
CA GLN A 116 9.85 -1.45 11.68
C GLN A 116 11.04 -1.74 12.62
N ARG A 117 12.22 -1.21 12.28
CA ARG A 117 13.37 -1.16 13.20
C ARG A 117 13.74 0.31 13.33
N GLU A 118 13.53 0.84 14.53
CA GLU A 118 13.89 2.21 14.89
C GLU A 118 15.39 2.42 14.70
N VAL A 119 15.72 3.53 14.03
CA VAL A 119 17.10 3.97 13.81
C VAL A 119 17.50 4.90 14.94
N THR A 120 18.55 4.53 15.68
CA THR A 120 19.24 5.45 16.59
C THR A 120 20.23 6.31 15.79
N TYR A 121 19.91 7.59 15.60
CA TYR A 121 20.84 8.57 15.04
C TYR A 121 21.81 9.03 16.15
N PHE A 122 23.10 8.74 16.01
CA PHE A 122 24.13 9.34 16.86
C PHE A 122 24.57 10.67 16.24
N ALA A 123 24.04 11.78 16.75
CA ALA A 123 24.61 13.08 16.45
C ALA A 123 25.99 13.16 17.11
N ARG A 124 27.06 13.34 16.31
CA ARG A 124 28.35 13.77 16.85
C ARG A 124 28.22 15.25 17.21
N THR A 125 28.17 15.57 18.50
CA THR A 125 28.39 16.93 18.98
C THR A 125 29.82 17.34 18.61
N SER A 126 29.97 18.17 17.58
CA SER A 126 31.15 19.00 17.40
C SER A 126 31.05 20.18 18.36
N SER A 127 32.01 20.25 19.27
CA SER A 127 32.20 21.36 20.18
C SER A 127 32.45 22.65 19.39
N GLY A 128 31.56 23.63 19.56
CA GLY A 128 31.88 25.06 19.49
C GLY A 128 31.87 25.72 18.11
N VAL A 129 30.70 26.20 17.67
CA VAL A 129 30.58 27.49 16.97
C VAL A 129 29.26 28.15 17.41
N SER A 130 29.37 29.31 18.05
CA SER A 130 28.23 30.14 18.48
C SER A 130 27.48 30.70 17.27
N PRO A 131 26.13 30.79 17.30
CA PRO A 131 25.40 31.48 16.23
C PRO A 131 25.52 32.99 16.45
N LEU A 132 26.22 33.66 15.53
CA LEU A 132 26.13 35.11 15.36
C LEU A 132 24.72 35.43 14.85
N LEU A 133 23.95 36.11 15.70
CA LEU A 133 22.71 36.78 15.33
C LEU A 133 23.07 38.00 14.47
N THR A 134 22.88 37.92 13.17
CA THR A 134 22.71 39.11 12.33
C THR A 134 21.23 39.33 12.09
N ASN A 135 20.73 40.40 12.70
CA ASN A 135 19.49 41.07 12.33
C ASN A 135 19.63 41.62 10.92
N GLU A 136 18.74 41.23 10.01
CA GLU A 136 18.31 42.10 8.92
C GLU A 136 16.79 42.05 8.81
N LYS A 137 16.18 43.20 9.11
CA LYS A 137 14.88 43.59 8.59
C LYS A 137 15.15 44.42 7.34
N THR A 138 14.59 44.02 6.21
CA THR A 138 14.08 44.94 5.19
C THR A 138 12.98 44.23 4.42
N ASN A 139 11.83 44.92 4.35
CA ASN A 139 10.78 44.68 3.38
C ASN A 139 11.35 44.83 1.96
N ASP A 140 10.85 44.06 1.01
CA ASP A 140 10.15 44.60 -0.16
C ASP A 140 9.58 43.45 -1.01
N GLU A 141 8.40 43.71 -1.57
CA GLU A 141 7.66 42.85 -2.48
C GLU A 141 8.42 42.64 -3.78
N GLU A 142 8.69 41.38 -4.14
CA GLU A 142 8.73 40.93 -5.53
C GLU A 142 8.52 39.41 -5.55
N ALA A 143 7.58 38.94 -6.38
CA ALA A 143 7.35 37.53 -6.63
C ALA A 143 8.55 36.95 -7.40
N GLY A 144 9.58 36.53 -6.67
CA GLY A 144 10.83 35.98 -7.22
C GLY A 144 11.08 34.55 -6.74
N THR A 145 11.33 33.65 -7.69
CA THR A 145 11.77 32.26 -7.54
C THR A 145 12.66 32.03 -6.32
N GLN A 146 12.24 31.16 -5.38
CA GLN A 146 13.04 30.86 -4.18
C GLN A 146 14.46 30.40 -4.55
N PRO A 147 15.50 30.80 -3.79
CA PRO A 147 16.86 30.36 -4.03
C PRO A 147 16.93 28.84 -3.90
N ARG A 148 17.29 28.19 -5.01
CA ARG A 148 17.38 26.72 -5.09
C ARG A 148 18.54 26.24 -4.22
N LYS A 149 18.29 25.24 -3.38
CA LYS A 149 19.19 24.81 -2.28
C LYS A 149 20.21 23.77 -2.75
N ILE A 150 21.45 23.88 -2.29
CA ILE A 150 22.55 22.94 -2.59
C ILE A 150 22.54 21.81 -1.57
N PHE A 151 22.57 20.56 -2.04
CA PHE A 151 22.67 19.37 -1.19
C PHE A 151 24.13 18.91 -1.11
N THR A 152 24.67 18.75 0.10
CA THR A 152 26.09 18.44 0.35
C THR A 152 26.23 17.32 1.37
N TRP A 153 27.28 16.53 1.28
CA TRP A 153 27.63 15.52 2.28
C TRP A 153 29.14 15.39 2.45
N HIS A 154 29.56 15.09 3.67
CA HIS A 154 30.98 15.02 4.07
C HIS A 154 31.24 13.76 4.88
N HIS A 155 32.33 13.07 4.53
CA HIS A 155 32.86 11.90 5.23
C HIS A 155 31.83 10.78 5.48
N LEU A 156 30.91 10.59 4.52
CA LEU A 156 29.81 9.64 4.64
C LEU A 156 30.32 8.20 4.62
N THR A 157 30.03 7.48 5.70
CA THR A 157 30.43 6.08 5.92
C THR A 157 29.19 5.27 6.30
N TYR A 158 29.07 4.05 5.79
CA TYR A 158 27.93 3.18 6.07
C TYR A 158 28.38 1.75 6.33
N ASP A 159 28.10 1.27 7.55
CA ASP A 159 28.49 -0.04 8.05
C ASP A 159 27.24 -0.90 8.33
N VAL A 160 27.15 -2.10 7.73
CA VAL A 160 26.00 -3.01 7.85
C VAL A 160 26.37 -4.28 8.61
N PRO A 161 25.57 -4.75 9.59
CA PRO A 161 25.81 -6.01 10.27
C PRO A 161 25.63 -7.21 9.32
N ILE A 162 26.54 -8.17 9.39
CA ILE A 162 26.48 -9.47 8.70
C ILE A 162 26.14 -10.57 9.71
N ALA A 163 25.57 -11.67 9.23
CA ALA A 163 25.45 -12.92 9.98
C ALA A 163 26.81 -13.31 10.60
N GLY A 164 26.84 -13.56 11.91
CA GLY A 164 28.08 -13.83 12.66
C GLY A 164 28.60 -12.65 13.48
N GLY A 165 27.88 -11.52 13.52
CA GLY A 165 28.21 -10.37 14.39
C GLY A 165 29.29 -9.43 13.85
N ALA A 166 29.88 -9.74 12.70
CA ALA A 166 30.80 -8.85 12.00
C ALA A 166 30.05 -7.72 11.26
N THR A 167 30.68 -6.55 11.13
CA THR A 167 30.16 -5.43 10.34
C THR A 167 30.89 -5.32 9.00
N ARG A 168 30.14 -5.07 7.91
CA ARG A 168 30.69 -4.78 6.58
C ARG A 168 30.54 -3.31 6.26
N ARG A 169 31.65 -2.67 5.93
CA ARG A 169 31.62 -1.33 5.35
C ARG A 169 31.17 -1.37 3.90
N LEU A 170 30.13 -0.62 3.58
CA LEU A 170 29.59 -0.48 2.22
C LEU A 170 29.92 0.89 1.60
N LEU A 171 29.98 1.94 2.42
CA LEU A 171 30.45 3.27 2.03
C LEU A 171 31.58 3.69 2.96
N ASP A 172 32.63 4.30 2.44
CA ASP A 172 33.82 4.65 3.19
C ASP A 172 34.28 6.04 2.78
N ASP A 173 34.10 6.99 3.70
CA ASP A 173 34.58 8.37 3.56
C ASP A 173 34.15 9.09 2.26
N VAL A 174 32.87 8.94 1.87
CA VAL A 174 32.36 9.52 0.62
C VAL A 174 31.91 10.96 0.88
N SER A 175 32.40 11.90 0.09
CA SER A 175 32.00 13.32 0.14
C SER A 175 31.58 13.82 -1.23
N GLY A 176 30.67 14.79 -1.27
CA GLY A 176 30.19 15.34 -2.54
C GLY A 176 29.05 16.34 -2.37
N TYR A 177 28.57 16.85 -3.50
CA TYR A 177 27.45 17.76 -3.53
C TYR A 177 26.67 17.68 -4.84
N ILE A 178 25.42 18.11 -4.79
CA ILE A 178 24.51 18.26 -5.92
C ILE A 178 24.05 19.71 -5.94
N ALA A 179 24.29 20.38 -7.06
CA ALA A 179 23.81 21.72 -7.29
C ALA A 179 22.42 21.66 -7.95
N PRO A 180 21.49 22.55 -7.59
CA PRO A 180 20.25 22.72 -8.33
C PRO A 180 20.55 23.23 -9.75
N GLY A 181 19.64 22.99 -10.69
CA GLY A 181 19.89 23.40 -12.07
C GLY A 181 20.78 22.44 -12.87
N LYS A 182 21.25 21.34 -12.26
CA LYS A 182 22.28 20.46 -12.80
C LYS A 182 21.85 19.00 -12.74
N LEU A 183 22.04 18.30 -13.86
CA LEU A 183 21.85 16.86 -13.94
C LEU A 183 23.15 16.15 -13.54
N THR A 184 23.14 15.49 -12.38
CA THR A 184 24.31 14.80 -11.82
C THR A 184 24.15 13.29 -11.95
N ALA A 185 25.13 12.62 -12.58
CA ALA A 185 25.18 11.16 -12.64
C ALA A 185 26.09 10.56 -11.57
N LEU A 186 25.61 9.54 -10.87
CA LEU A 186 26.39 8.64 -10.03
C LEU A 186 26.75 7.37 -10.80
N MET A 187 28.03 7.20 -11.07
CA MET A 187 28.59 6.11 -11.88
C MET A 187 29.64 5.33 -11.09
N GLY A 188 29.87 4.08 -11.48
CA GLY A 188 30.79 3.18 -10.80
C GLY A 188 30.54 1.72 -11.17
N ALA A 189 31.51 0.86 -10.90
CA ALA A 189 31.40 -0.57 -11.15
C ALA A 189 30.17 -1.19 -10.45
N SER A 190 29.71 -2.35 -10.93
CA SER A 190 28.70 -3.12 -10.19
C SER A 190 29.24 -3.49 -8.81
N GLY A 191 28.41 -3.35 -7.78
CA GLY A 191 28.82 -3.55 -6.39
C GLY A 191 29.63 -2.42 -5.74
N ALA A 192 29.95 -1.33 -6.45
CA ALA A 192 30.71 -0.19 -5.89
C ALA A 192 29.94 0.64 -4.84
N GLY A 193 28.68 0.31 -4.55
CA GLY A 193 27.87 1.04 -3.56
C GLY A 193 27.04 2.19 -4.13
N LYS A 194 26.75 2.24 -5.44
CA LYS A 194 25.92 3.29 -6.07
C LYS A 194 24.52 3.41 -5.44
N THR A 195 23.73 2.34 -5.53
CA THR A 195 22.41 2.25 -4.91
C THR A 195 22.48 2.39 -3.40
N THR A 196 23.55 1.94 -2.76
CA THR A 196 23.78 2.14 -1.33
C THR A 196 23.95 3.62 -0.99
N LEU A 197 24.78 4.35 -1.72
CA LEU A 197 24.97 5.79 -1.55
C LEU A 197 23.67 6.54 -1.81
N LEU A 198 22.98 6.22 -2.90
CA LEU A 198 21.70 6.85 -3.26
C LEU A 198 20.64 6.65 -2.15
N ASN A 199 20.47 5.42 -1.66
CA ASN A 199 19.55 5.12 -0.55
C ASN A 199 19.97 5.77 0.77
N THR A 200 21.28 5.88 1.04
CA THR A 200 21.80 6.53 2.26
C THR A 200 21.51 8.03 2.24
N LEU A 201 21.79 8.70 1.11
CA LEU A 201 21.53 10.13 0.94
C LEU A 201 20.03 10.47 0.99
N ALA A 202 19.17 9.57 0.49
CA ALA A 202 17.72 9.71 0.57
C ALA A 202 17.11 9.31 1.94
N GLN A 203 17.94 8.96 2.94
CA GLN A 203 17.50 8.45 4.25
C GLN A 203 16.57 7.22 4.16
N ARG A 204 16.82 6.31 3.21
CA ARG A 204 16.01 5.09 2.98
C ARG A 204 16.64 3.80 3.51
N VAL A 205 17.81 3.89 4.16
CA VAL A 205 18.46 2.75 4.80
C VAL A 205 17.88 2.50 6.19
N SER A 206 17.52 1.24 6.48
CA SER A 206 16.84 0.84 7.74
C SER A 206 17.69 -0.04 8.66
N VAL A 207 18.89 -0.42 8.22
CA VAL A 207 19.80 -1.33 8.95
C VAL A 207 21.21 -0.76 8.88
N GLY A 208 22.03 -0.99 9.90
CA GLY A 208 23.42 -0.53 9.92
C GLY A 208 23.58 0.86 10.52
N VAL A 209 24.81 1.37 10.47
CA VAL A 209 25.20 2.65 11.05
C VAL A 209 25.70 3.56 9.94
N VAL A 210 25.04 4.70 9.78
CA VAL A 210 25.50 5.79 8.91
C VAL A 210 26.26 6.80 9.76
N SER A 211 27.47 7.15 9.33
CA SER A 211 28.33 8.18 9.95
C SER A 211 28.69 9.23 8.89
N GLY A 212 29.05 10.43 9.34
CA GLY A 212 29.30 11.59 8.47
C GLY A 212 28.15 12.58 8.50
N ASP A 213 28.31 13.69 7.78
CA ASP A 213 27.38 14.82 7.84
C ASP A 213 26.72 15.06 6.49
N VAL A 214 25.42 15.39 6.51
CA VAL A 214 24.63 15.70 5.31
C VAL A 214 23.90 17.01 5.55
N PHE A 215 23.99 17.92 4.58
CA PHE A 215 23.48 19.28 4.71
C PHE A 215 22.70 19.74 3.47
N VAL A 216 21.75 20.65 3.70
CA VAL A 216 21.07 21.47 2.68
C VAL A 216 21.43 22.92 2.96
N ASP A 217 22.10 23.59 2.01
CA ASP A 217 22.68 24.94 2.17
C ASP A 217 23.51 25.12 3.45
N GLY A 218 24.32 24.11 3.77
CA GLY A 218 25.17 24.11 4.97
C GLY A 218 24.42 23.94 6.30
N LYS A 219 23.09 23.76 6.27
CA LYS A 219 22.26 23.44 7.44
C LYS A 219 21.96 21.96 7.50
N ALA A 220 21.80 21.42 8.71
CA ALA A 220 21.41 20.02 8.90
C ALA A 220 20.08 19.72 8.18
N LEU A 221 19.90 18.46 7.79
CA LEU A 221 18.67 18.03 7.11
C LEU A 221 17.42 18.37 7.93
N PRO A 222 16.40 18.97 7.32
CA PRO A 222 15.15 19.24 8.02
C PRO A 222 14.42 17.92 8.33
N MET A 223 13.56 17.92 9.36
CA MET A 223 12.84 16.69 9.77
C MET A 223 11.92 16.15 8.67
N ASP A 224 11.43 17.02 7.79
CA ASP A 224 10.57 16.70 6.65
C ASP A 224 11.35 16.52 5.34
N PHE A 225 12.67 16.31 5.41
CA PHE A 225 13.53 16.11 4.23
C PHE A 225 12.97 15.09 3.24
N GLN A 226 12.53 13.92 3.73
CA GLN A 226 11.96 12.87 2.88
C GLN A 226 10.70 13.32 2.13
N ALA A 227 9.88 14.20 2.72
CA ALA A 227 8.69 14.75 2.07
C ALA A 227 9.05 15.83 1.03
N GLN A 228 10.19 16.51 1.19
CA GLN A 228 10.70 17.52 0.26
C GLN A 228 11.55 16.92 -0.89
N THR A 229 11.78 15.60 -0.90
CA THR A 229 12.55 14.90 -1.94
C THR A 229 11.70 13.85 -2.68
N GLY A 230 11.97 13.66 -3.97
CA GLY A 230 11.40 12.56 -4.75
C GLY A 230 12.38 11.41 -4.88
N TYR A 231 11.92 10.16 -4.85
CA TYR A 231 12.78 8.99 -5.06
C TYR A 231 12.14 8.00 -6.03
N CYS A 232 12.70 7.91 -7.24
CA CYS A 232 12.32 6.89 -8.22
C CYS A 232 13.16 5.63 -8.00
N GLN A 233 12.51 4.51 -7.65
CA GLN A 233 13.17 3.22 -7.54
C GLN A 233 13.50 2.63 -8.92
N GLN A 234 14.44 1.67 -8.94
CA GLN A 234 14.82 0.96 -10.16
C GLN A 234 13.64 0.20 -10.80
N LEU A 235 12.79 -0.42 -9.97
CA LEU A 235 11.54 -1.03 -10.43
C LEU A 235 10.39 -0.05 -10.22
N ASP A 236 9.52 0.05 -11.23
CA ASP A 236 8.35 0.91 -11.16
C ASP A 236 7.32 0.27 -10.22
N VAL A 237 6.86 1.01 -9.23
CA VAL A 237 5.88 0.55 -8.25
C VAL A 237 4.58 1.33 -8.43
N HIS A 238 3.69 0.79 -9.26
CA HIS A 238 2.36 1.35 -9.51
C HIS A 238 1.29 0.29 -9.31
N LEU A 239 0.05 0.72 -9.00
CA LEU A 239 -1.09 -0.17 -9.03
C LEU A 239 -1.39 -0.50 -10.51
N PRO A 240 -1.30 -1.77 -10.96
CA PRO A 240 -1.34 -2.07 -12.39
C PRO A 240 -2.69 -1.78 -13.03
N THR A 241 -3.76 -1.63 -12.23
CA THR A 241 -5.12 -1.34 -12.69
C THR A 241 -5.48 0.14 -12.70
N CYS A 242 -4.66 1.01 -12.10
CA CYS A 242 -4.93 2.45 -12.11
C CYS A 242 -4.50 3.11 -13.42
N THR A 243 -5.11 4.25 -13.73
CA THR A 243 -4.68 5.11 -14.83
C THR A 243 -3.48 5.96 -14.41
N VAL A 244 -2.72 6.47 -15.39
CA VAL A 244 -1.62 7.42 -15.15
C VAL A 244 -2.11 8.62 -14.33
N ARG A 245 -3.26 9.19 -14.72
CA ARG A 245 -3.85 10.33 -14.00
C ARG A 245 -4.19 10.00 -12.55
N GLU A 246 -4.77 8.83 -12.29
CA GLU A 246 -5.11 8.40 -10.93
C GLU A 246 -3.85 8.23 -10.09
N ALA A 247 -2.77 7.65 -10.64
CA ALA A 247 -1.49 7.50 -9.94
C ALA A 247 -0.89 8.86 -9.53
N LEU A 248 -0.87 9.83 -10.46
CA LEU A 248 -0.39 11.19 -10.19
C LEU A 248 -1.28 11.91 -9.17
N SER A 249 -2.60 11.79 -9.31
CA SER A 249 -3.59 12.44 -8.43
C SER A 249 -3.51 11.87 -7.00
N PHE A 250 -3.34 10.56 -6.87
CA PHE A 250 -3.14 9.89 -5.59
C PHE A 250 -1.88 10.43 -4.88
N SER A 251 -0.77 10.53 -5.60
CA SER A 251 0.47 11.11 -5.10
C SER A 251 0.28 12.56 -4.65
N ALA A 252 -0.30 13.41 -5.50
CA ALA A 252 -0.53 14.82 -5.22
C ALA A 252 -1.40 15.03 -3.97
N LYS A 253 -2.49 14.27 -3.82
CA LYS A 253 -3.40 14.36 -2.67
C LYS A 253 -2.71 14.07 -1.34
N LEU A 254 -1.90 13.00 -1.30
CA LEU A 254 -1.31 12.50 -0.07
C LEU A 254 -0.03 13.22 0.32
N ARG A 255 0.78 13.62 -0.67
CA ARG A 255 2.13 14.15 -0.42
C ARG A 255 2.21 15.67 -0.39
N GLN A 256 1.24 16.38 -0.96
CA GLN A 256 1.24 17.84 -0.90
C GLN A 256 0.65 18.38 0.42
N PRO A 257 1.11 19.55 0.90
CA PRO A 257 0.61 20.18 2.11
C PRO A 257 -0.92 20.35 2.15
N LYS A 258 -1.52 20.29 3.33
CA LYS A 258 -2.97 20.41 3.52
C LYS A 258 -3.55 21.78 3.14
N HIS A 259 -2.73 22.84 3.15
CA HIS A 259 -3.18 24.19 2.82
C HIS A 259 -3.40 24.39 1.32
N VAL A 260 -2.82 23.54 0.46
CA VAL A 260 -3.09 23.57 -0.98
C VAL A 260 -4.49 23.00 -1.22
N PRO A 261 -5.42 23.75 -1.82
CA PRO A 261 -6.79 23.29 -2.09
C PRO A 261 -6.82 22.02 -2.94
N ALA A 262 -7.77 21.12 -2.67
CA ALA A 262 -7.90 19.87 -3.44
C ALA A 262 -8.12 20.13 -4.94
N GLU A 263 -8.81 21.22 -5.28
CA GLU A 263 -9.00 21.66 -6.66
C GLU A 263 -7.67 22.03 -7.33
N GLU A 264 -6.75 22.70 -6.64
CA GLU A 264 -5.42 23.02 -7.18
C GLU A 264 -4.54 21.75 -7.33
N LYS A 265 -4.72 20.78 -6.42
CA LYS A 265 -4.04 19.48 -6.48
C LYS A 265 -4.51 18.62 -7.65
N GLU A 266 -5.81 18.59 -7.92
CA GLU A 266 -6.42 17.55 -8.76
C GLU A 266 -7.13 18.07 -10.03
N ALA A 267 -7.46 19.37 -10.15
CA ALA A 267 -8.59 19.87 -10.96
C ALA A 267 -8.98 18.95 -12.12
N TYR A 268 -10.12 18.29 -11.96
CA TYR A 268 -10.73 17.43 -12.96
C TYR A 268 -11.37 18.33 -14.03
N GLY A 269 -10.60 18.71 -15.04
CA GLY A 269 -11.04 19.62 -16.09
C GLY A 269 -11.76 18.92 -17.24
N LEU A 270 -13.02 18.53 -17.04
CA LEU A 270 -13.96 18.28 -18.14
C LEU A 270 -14.45 19.66 -18.62
N MET A 271 -13.69 20.34 -19.48
CA MET A 271 -14.11 21.61 -20.08
C MET A 271 -14.37 21.44 -21.58
N LEU A 272 -15.63 21.11 -21.88
CA LEU A 272 -16.24 21.26 -23.20
C LEU A 272 -16.34 22.75 -23.55
N THR A 273 -15.25 23.42 -23.92
CA THR A 273 -15.30 24.64 -24.74
C THR A 273 -13.91 25.09 -25.18
N HIS A 274 -13.71 25.10 -26.50
CA HIS A 274 -12.79 25.94 -27.27
C HIS A 274 -12.02 27.01 -26.46
N SER A 275 -10.78 26.71 -26.05
CA SER A 275 -9.59 27.58 -26.17
C SER A 275 -8.43 27.01 -25.35
N TYR A 276 -7.23 27.09 -25.92
CA TYR A 276 -6.01 26.36 -25.62
C TYR A 276 -5.26 26.78 -24.34
N LEU A 277 -5.87 27.42 -23.33
CA LEU A 277 -5.09 28.07 -22.27
C LEU A 277 -5.74 27.99 -20.87
N LEU A 278 -4.97 27.47 -19.91
CA LEU A 278 -5.13 27.57 -18.44
C LEU A 278 -6.21 26.72 -17.75
N SER A 279 -6.06 25.39 -17.74
CA SER A 279 -6.34 24.64 -16.50
C SER A 279 -5.00 24.27 -15.85
N ILE A 280 -4.43 25.23 -15.12
CA ILE A 280 -3.17 25.06 -14.37
C ILE A 280 -3.48 24.23 -13.12
N ASN A 281 -3.65 22.92 -13.25
CA ASN A 281 -3.62 22.02 -12.10
C ASN A 281 -2.30 21.24 -12.10
N ARG A 282 -1.82 20.89 -10.91
CA ARG A 282 -0.48 20.31 -10.76
C ARG A 282 -0.31 19.02 -11.56
N VAL A 283 -1.33 18.16 -11.57
CA VAL A 283 -1.32 16.88 -12.31
C VAL A 283 -1.19 17.13 -13.81
N GLY A 284 -1.95 18.07 -14.37
CA GLY A 284 -1.90 18.45 -15.78
C GLY A 284 -0.56 19.06 -16.18
N THR A 285 0.00 19.95 -15.34
CA THR A 285 1.36 20.47 -15.56
C THR A 285 2.38 19.34 -15.60
N VAL A 286 2.29 18.39 -14.66
CA VAL A 286 3.23 17.25 -14.60
C VAL A 286 3.06 16.29 -15.78
N LEU A 287 1.82 16.03 -16.21
CA LEU A 287 1.55 15.25 -17.43
C LEU A 287 2.21 15.90 -18.64
N HIS A 288 2.07 17.22 -18.79
CA HIS A 288 2.70 17.96 -19.88
C HIS A 288 4.23 17.93 -19.81
N MET A 289 4.81 18.25 -18.64
CA MET A 289 6.26 18.21 -18.42
C MET A 289 6.85 16.83 -18.72
N CYS A 290 6.11 15.75 -18.43
CA CYS A 290 6.57 14.38 -18.68
C CYS A 290 6.20 13.82 -20.07
N GLY A 291 5.45 14.57 -20.90
CA GLY A 291 4.97 14.11 -22.20
C GLY A 291 3.99 12.94 -22.12
N LEU A 292 3.11 12.95 -21.12
CA LEU A 292 2.16 11.87 -20.80
C LEU A 292 0.71 12.23 -21.11
N GLU A 293 0.43 13.32 -21.82
CA GLU A 293 -0.92 13.82 -22.08
C GLU A 293 -1.78 12.80 -22.82
N ASN A 294 -1.20 12.13 -23.82
CA ASN A 294 -1.88 11.09 -24.59
C ASN A 294 -2.06 9.77 -23.82
N TYR A 295 -1.37 9.62 -22.68
CA TYR A 295 -1.37 8.40 -21.85
C TYR A 295 -2.09 8.60 -20.51
N GLU A 296 -2.68 9.78 -20.29
CA GLU A 296 -3.34 10.18 -19.05
C GLU A 296 -4.37 9.14 -18.55
N HIS A 297 -5.22 8.65 -19.46
CA HIS A 297 -6.24 7.65 -19.16
C HIS A 297 -5.80 6.21 -19.45
N ALA A 298 -4.56 6.01 -19.87
CA ALA A 298 -4.01 4.67 -20.08
C ALA A 298 -3.78 3.99 -18.73
N ILE A 299 -4.05 2.68 -18.69
CA ILE A 299 -3.79 1.85 -17.52
C ILE A 299 -2.29 1.66 -17.39
N VAL A 300 -1.70 1.99 -16.23
CA VAL A 300 -0.24 1.96 -16.03
C VAL A 300 0.36 0.60 -16.37
N GLY A 301 -0.31 -0.51 -16.01
CA GLY A 301 0.14 -1.87 -16.32
C GLY A 301 0.18 -2.23 -17.81
N SER A 302 -0.37 -1.38 -18.69
CA SER A 302 -0.39 -1.58 -20.15
C SER A 302 0.64 -0.74 -20.90
N LEU A 303 1.37 0.13 -20.20
CA LEU A 303 2.34 1.05 -20.81
C LEU A 303 3.62 0.34 -21.27
N VAL A 304 4.19 0.86 -22.35
CA VAL A 304 5.56 0.55 -22.74
C VAL A 304 6.51 1.06 -21.66
N LEU A 305 7.63 0.37 -21.45
CA LEU A 305 8.57 0.62 -20.36
C LEU A 305 9.02 2.10 -20.27
N GLU A 306 9.24 2.78 -21.40
CA GLU A 306 9.58 4.22 -21.41
C GLU A 306 8.50 5.06 -20.71
N TYR A 307 7.23 4.87 -21.07
CA TYR A 307 6.11 5.62 -20.48
C TYR A 307 5.82 5.19 -19.04
N SER A 308 6.09 3.94 -18.68
CA SER A 308 6.09 3.49 -17.29
C SER A 308 7.13 4.26 -16.47
N LYS A 309 8.35 4.41 -16.98
CA LYS A 309 9.43 5.18 -16.33
C LYS A 309 9.08 6.66 -16.18
N ARG A 310 8.54 7.28 -17.24
CA ARG A 310 8.02 8.65 -17.18
C ARG A 310 6.91 8.79 -16.15
N THR A 311 6.02 7.81 -16.04
CA THR A 311 4.94 7.79 -15.03
C THR A 311 5.50 7.72 -13.62
N THR A 312 6.53 6.91 -13.36
CA THR A 312 7.23 6.88 -12.06
C THR A 312 7.80 8.26 -11.70
N ILE A 313 8.48 8.92 -12.63
CA ILE A 313 9.04 10.25 -12.41
C ILE A 313 7.93 11.28 -12.19
N ALA A 314 6.88 11.23 -13.00
CA ALA A 314 5.71 12.10 -12.89
C ALA A 314 5.02 11.97 -11.52
N VAL A 315 4.86 10.75 -11.01
CA VAL A 315 4.30 10.48 -9.68
C VAL A 315 5.13 11.15 -8.58
N GLU A 316 6.46 11.10 -8.66
CA GLU A 316 7.34 11.79 -7.71
C GLU A 316 7.28 13.32 -7.86
N LEU A 317 7.19 13.84 -9.09
CA LEU A 317 7.07 15.28 -9.36
C LEU A 317 5.71 15.86 -8.96
N ALA A 318 4.66 15.05 -8.98
CA ALA A 318 3.33 15.43 -8.51
C ALA A 318 3.32 15.75 -7.01
N ALA A 319 4.26 15.20 -6.24
CA ALA A 319 4.47 15.56 -4.83
C ALA A 319 5.10 16.95 -4.63
N LYS A 320 5.64 17.58 -5.69
CA LYS A 320 6.36 18.86 -5.67
C LYS A 320 7.59 18.85 -4.75
N PRO A 321 8.60 17.99 -5.03
CA PRO A 321 9.82 17.94 -4.24
C PRO A 321 10.62 19.25 -4.39
N GLU A 322 10.72 20.03 -3.32
CA GLU A 322 11.41 21.33 -3.34
C GLU A 322 12.94 21.21 -3.40
N LEU A 323 13.50 20.08 -2.97
CA LEU A 323 14.94 19.92 -2.78
C LEU A 323 15.61 19.16 -3.93
N LEU A 324 15.26 17.88 -4.09
CA LEU A 324 16.07 16.95 -4.86
C LEU A 324 15.23 15.77 -5.37
N LEU A 325 15.50 15.37 -6.62
CA LEU A 325 14.96 14.16 -7.21
C LEU A 325 16.09 13.11 -7.34
N PHE A 326 15.92 12.00 -6.63
CA PHE A 326 16.78 10.82 -6.74
C PHE A 326 16.18 9.82 -7.74
N LEU A 327 16.99 9.31 -8.66
CA LEU A 327 16.57 8.25 -9.57
C LEU A 327 17.56 7.08 -9.56
N ASP A 328 17.09 5.90 -9.19
CA ASP A 328 17.91 4.69 -9.25
C ASP A 328 17.76 4.02 -10.61
N GLU A 329 18.78 4.12 -11.45
CA GLU A 329 18.87 3.49 -12.77
C GLU A 329 17.64 3.75 -13.68
N PRO A 330 17.30 5.03 -13.97
CA PRO A 330 16.10 5.38 -14.72
C PRO A 330 16.10 4.89 -16.18
N THR A 331 17.27 4.52 -16.72
CA THR A 331 17.44 4.04 -18.09
C THR A 331 17.56 2.51 -18.21
N THR A 332 17.47 1.77 -17.09
CA THR A 332 17.64 0.31 -17.13
C THR A 332 16.48 -0.37 -17.83
N GLY A 333 16.80 -1.29 -18.75
CA GLY A 333 15.83 -2.03 -19.56
C GLY A 333 15.32 -1.29 -20.81
N LEU A 334 15.76 -0.04 -21.01
CA LEU A 334 15.44 0.74 -22.21
C LEU A 334 16.46 0.49 -23.33
N ASP A 335 16.02 0.59 -24.57
CA ASP A 335 16.89 0.73 -25.73
C ASP A 335 17.54 2.13 -25.77
N SER A 336 18.55 2.31 -26.61
CA SER A 336 19.34 3.55 -26.67
C SER A 336 18.51 4.80 -26.95
N GLN A 337 17.46 4.70 -27.77
CA GLN A 337 16.64 5.86 -28.13
C GLN A 337 15.72 6.27 -26.98
N SER A 338 15.03 5.29 -26.36
CA SER A 338 14.19 5.55 -25.19
C SER A 338 15.01 6.05 -23.99
N ALA A 339 16.21 5.49 -23.77
CA ALA A 339 17.12 5.95 -22.71
C ALA A 339 17.56 7.40 -22.94
N TRP A 340 17.88 7.78 -24.18
CA TRP A 340 18.20 9.16 -24.53
C TRP A 340 17.02 10.09 -24.26
N ALA A 341 15.80 9.71 -24.66
CA ALA A 341 14.60 10.49 -24.40
C ALA A 341 14.36 10.75 -22.90
N ILE A 342 14.54 9.74 -22.05
CA ILE A 342 14.46 9.90 -20.59
C ILE A 342 15.52 10.86 -20.06
N VAL A 343 16.77 10.75 -20.52
CA VAL A 343 17.85 11.63 -20.03
C VAL A 343 17.68 13.07 -20.52
N THR A 344 17.21 13.28 -21.75
CA THR A 344 16.83 14.60 -22.26
C THR A 344 15.72 15.22 -21.41
N PHE A 345 14.69 14.45 -21.08
CA PHE A 345 13.64 14.89 -20.17
C PHE A 345 14.18 15.26 -18.77
N LEU A 346 15.06 14.44 -18.18
CA LEU A 346 15.71 14.76 -16.91
C LEU A 346 16.59 16.01 -16.98
N LYS A 347 17.20 16.26 -18.15
CA LYS A 347 18.01 17.45 -18.39
C LYS A 347 17.15 18.71 -18.43
N GLU A 348 16.02 18.67 -19.11
CA GLU A 348 15.04 19.76 -19.15
C GLU A 348 14.49 20.06 -17.75
N LEU A 349 14.12 19.03 -17.00
CA LEU A 349 13.71 19.16 -15.59
C LEU A 349 14.80 19.81 -14.72
N ALA A 350 16.06 19.42 -14.93
CA ALA A 350 17.17 20.02 -14.23
C ALA A 350 17.35 21.50 -14.64
N GLN A 351 17.18 21.86 -15.91
CA GLN A 351 17.26 23.25 -16.38
C GLN A 351 16.15 24.15 -15.79
N GLU A 352 14.96 23.59 -15.56
CA GLU A 352 13.89 24.23 -14.78
C GLU A 352 14.22 24.39 -13.30
N GLY A 353 15.37 23.89 -12.85
CA GLY A 353 15.92 24.14 -11.53
C GLY A 353 15.97 22.99 -10.57
N GLN A 354 15.31 21.89 -10.91
CA GLN A 354 15.31 20.73 -10.04
C GLN A 354 16.75 20.25 -9.87
N ALA A 355 17.16 20.01 -8.62
CA ALA A 355 18.37 19.23 -8.40
C ALA A 355 18.05 17.77 -8.75
N VAL A 356 18.85 17.15 -9.63
CA VAL A 356 18.62 15.77 -10.07
C VAL A 356 19.89 14.96 -9.87
N LEU A 357 19.77 13.86 -9.11
CA LEU A 357 20.81 12.86 -8.95
C LEU A 357 20.28 11.51 -9.43
N CYS A 358 20.92 10.93 -10.45
CA CYS A 358 20.57 9.60 -10.91
C CYS A 358 21.77 8.65 -10.93
N THR A 359 21.54 7.36 -10.69
CA THR A 359 22.54 6.32 -10.95
C THR A 359 22.44 5.87 -12.40
N ILE A 360 23.57 5.70 -13.08
CA ILE A 360 23.61 5.23 -14.46
C ILE A 360 24.61 4.09 -14.59
N HIS A 361 24.20 3.01 -15.24
CA HIS A 361 25.04 1.86 -15.51
C HIS A 361 25.37 1.78 -17.01
N LYS A 362 26.66 1.92 -17.34
CA LYS A 362 27.22 1.80 -18.71
C LYS A 362 26.48 2.68 -19.75
N PRO A 363 26.55 4.02 -19.65
CA PRO A 363 25.96 4.90 -20.67
C PRO A 363 26.70 4.78 -22.01
N SER A 364 26.00 5.07 -23.10
CA SER A 364 26.66 5.38 -24.38
C SER A 364 27.41 6.72 -24.27
N ALA A 365 28.36 6.97 -25.17
CA ALA A 365 29.11 8.23 -25.18
C ALA A 365 28.20 9.46 -25.35
N GLU A 366 27.14 9.33 -26.15
CA GLU A 366 26.13 10.37 -26.36
C GLU A 366 25.30 10.63 -25.09
N LEU A 367 24.90 9.59 -24.37
CA LEU A 367 24.13 9.73 -23.14
C LEU A 367 25.01 10.28 -22.00
N PHE A 368 26.30 9.93 -22.01
CA PHE A 368 27.30 10.45 -21.07
C PHE A 368 27.50 11.96 -21.20
N SER A 369 27.49 12.53 -22.41
CA SER A 369 27.72 13.96 -22.64
C SER A 369 26.56 14.87 -22.19
N MET A 370 25.39 14.29 -21.88
CA MET A 370 24.21 15.04 -21.40
C MET A 370 24.33 15.47 -19.93
N PHE A 371 25.14 14.76 -19.13
CA PHE A 371 25.31 15.03 -17.70
C PHE A 371 26.19 16.26 -17.45
N ASP A 372 25.75 17.16 -16.56
CA ASP A 372 26.56 18.32 -16.18
C ASP A 372 27.71 17.94 -15.24
N ARG A 373 27.49 16.91 -14.43
CA ARG A 373 28.40 16.48 -13.37
C ARG A 373 28.36 14.98 -13.23
N ILE A 374 29.52 14.41 -12.90
CA ILE A 374 29.68 12.98 -12.71
C ILE A 374 30.36 12.73 -11.37
N LEU A 375 29.75 11.87 -10.57
CA LEU A 375 30.29 11.33 -9.34
C LEU A 375 30.70 9.88 -9.60
N LEU A 376 32.00 9.61 -9.54
CA LEU A 376 32.54 8.27 -9.74
C LEU A 376 32.82 7.63 -8.38
N ILE A 377 32.08 6.56 -8.07
CA ILE A 377 32.34 5.72 -6.91
C ILE A 377 33.12 4.47 -7.33
N ARG A 378 34.16 4.14 -6.55
CA ARG A 378 35.04 3.00 -6.79
C ARG A 378 34.80 1.93 -5.72
N LEU A 379 34.90 0.66 -6.14
CA LEU A 379 35.04 -0.46 -5.20
C LEU A 379 36.30 -0.26 -4.35
N ARG A 380 36.15 -0.39 -3.03
CA ARG A 380 37.29 -0.56 -2.15
C ARG A 380 37.93 -1.91 -2.47
N LEU A 381 39.12 -1.88 -3.07
CA LEU A 381 39.96 -3.07 -3.16
C LEU A 381 40.48 -3.32 -1.73
N SER A 382 40.02 -4.41 -1.12
CA SER A 382 40.51 -4.89 0.16
C SER A 382 41.93 -5.40 0.06
#